data_AF-A0A9D2L9P8-F1
#
_entry.id   AF-A0A9D2L9P8-F1
#
_cell.length_a   1.000
_cell.length_b   1.000
_cell.length_c   1.000
_cell.angle_alpha   90.00
_cell.angle_beta   90.00
_cell.angle_gamma   90.00
#
_symmetry.space_group_name_H-M   'P 1'
#
loop_
_entity.id
_entity.type
_entity.pdbx_description
1 polymer ?
#
loop_
_entity_poly.entity_id
_entity_poly.type
_entity_poly.pdbx_seq_one_letter_code
_entity_poly.pdbx_strand_id
1 'polypeptide(L)'
;MEHDFYQMYLEELEAVPPMTQEEKSELLKQTAEGSETARKRLVEGSLREMTRLIEEFRDRELPMSDLIQEANTALMLAAVEYDGERDWDELLKERVHEAVKLALEEQSQELEIEENMAARVNVLQTVSGVMAKELGREATLEELADRMKMSQEEVKDLMKLALDALTVSGEGAVAKGPSD
;
A
#
# COMPACT_ATOMS: atom_id res chain seq x y z
N MET A 1 5.63 -2.89 14.92
CA MET A 1 4.19 -3.14 15.02
C MET A 1 3.69 -4.00 13.86
N GLU A 2 4.20 -3.86 12.62
CA GLU A 2 3.82 -4.75 11.48
C GLU A 2 4.14 -6.24 11.66
N HIS A 3 5.29 -6.55 12.27
CA HIS A 3 5.70 -7.94 12.53
C HIS A 3 4.72 -8.69 13.45
N ASP A 4 3.80 -7.97 14.11
CA ASP A 4 2.74 -8.52 14.97
C ASP A 4 1.54 -8.98 14.12
N PHE A 5 1.10 -8.16 13.16
CA PHE A 5 -0.06 -8.46 12.31
C PHE A 5 0.14 -9.67 11.40
N TYR A 6 1.32 -9.80 10.79
CA TYR A 6 1.60 -10.96 9.93
C TYR A 6 1.65 -12.26 10.73
N GLN A 7 2.24 -12.23 11.93
CA GLN A 7 2.30 -13.40 12.79
C GLN A 7 0.90 -13.78 13.30
N MET A 8 0.10 -12.80 13.71
CA MET A 8 -1.30 -13.01 14.08
C MET A 8 -2.10 -13.65 12.93
N TYR A 9 -1.91 -13.17 11.69
CA TYR A 9 -2.54 -13.77 10.51
C TYR A 9 -2.12 -15.24 10.32
N LEU A 10 -0.84 -15.57 10.47
CA LEU A 10 -0.36 -16.95 10.37
C LEU A 10 -0.95 -17.85 11.47
N GLU A 11 -1.05 -17.34 12.70
CA GLU A 11 -1.69 -18.06 13.82
C GLU A 11 -3.19 -18.33 13.54
N GLU A 12 -3.92 -17.34 13.02
CA GLU A 12 -5.32 -17.52 12.60
C GLU A 12 -5.44 -18.53 11.45
N LEU A 13 -4.51 -18.47 10.49
CA LEU A 13 -4.45 -19.41 9.36
C LEU A 13 -4.18 -20.85 9.83
N GLU A 14 -3.43 -21.04 10.91
CA GLU A 14 -3.22 -22.35 11.52
C GLU A 14 -4.51 -22.97 12.07
N ALA A 15 -5.43 -22.15 12.57
CA ALA A 15 -6.73 -22.59 13.08
C ALA A 15 -7.73 -22.99 11.97
N VAL A 16 -7.49 -22.57 10.72
CA VAL A 16 -8.35 -22.92 9.57
C VAL A 16 -8.16 -24.39 9.18
N PRO A 17 -9.22 -25.21 9.18
CA PRO A 17 -9.14 -26.61 8.79
C PRO A 17 -8.70 -26.77 7.33
N PRO A 18 -7.69 -27.63 7.06
CA PRO A 18 -7.26 -27.89 5.70
C PRO A 18 -8.40 -28.55 4.92
N MET A 19 -8.51 -28.16 3.65
CA MET A 19 -9.49 -28.72 2.73
C MET A 19 -8.92 -29.99 2.07
N THR A 20 -9.69 -31.08 2.02
CA THR A 20 -9.27 -32.27 1.26
C THR A 20 -9.51 -32.06 -0.23
N GLN A 21 -8.90 -32.88 -1.09
CA GLN A 21 -9.14 -32.76 -2.53
C GLN A 21 -10.58 -33.10 -2.93
N GLU A 22 -11.20 -34.06 -2.24
CA GLU A 22 -12.62 -34.38 -2.44
C GLU A 22 -13.51 -33.22 -2.02
N GLU A 23 -13.22 -32.59 -0.88
CA GLU A 23 -13.92 -31.40 -0.41
C GLU A 23 -13.76 -30.25 -1.40
N LYS A 24 -12.55 -29.99 -1.89
CA LYS A 24 -12.25 -28.96 -2.90
C LYS A 24 -13.08 -29.15 -4.15
N SER A 25 -13.12 -30.37 -4.68
CA SER A 25 -13.88 -30.67 -5.90
C SER A 25 -15.38 -30.41 -5.74
N GLU A 26 -15.96 -30.78 -4.60
CA GLU A 26 -17.38 -30.53 -4.31
C GLU A 26 -17.66 -29.04 -4.12
N LEU A 27 -16.80 -28.33 -3.40
CA LEU A 27 -16.93 -26.89 -3.17
C LEU A 27 -16.83 -26.09 -4.47
N LEU A 28 -15.92 -26.46 -5.38
CA LEU A 28 -15.79 -25.81 -6.68
C LEU A 28 -17.07 -25.95 -7.51
N LYS A 29 -17.61 -27.17 -7.57
CA LYS A 29 -18.87 -27.44 -8.26
C LYS A 29 -20.02 -26.60 -7.68
N GLN A 30 -20.19 -26.62 -6.36
CA GLN A 30 -21.25 -25.85 -5.71
C GLN A 30 -21.06 -24.33 -5.85
N THR A 31 -19.81 -23.87 -5.85
CA THR A 31 -19.48 -22.45 -6.06
C THR A 31 -19.87 -22.00 -7.46
N ALA A 32 -19.56 -22.79 -8.49
CA ALA A 32 -19.98 -22.56 -9.87
C ALA A 32 -21.51 -22.60 -10.03
N GLU A 33 -22.21 -23.40 -9.23
CA GLU A 33 -23.68 -23.43 -9.13
C GLU A 33 -24.27 -22.25 -8.33
N GLY A 34 -23.43 -21.35 -7.79
CA GLY A 34 -23.84 -20.13 -7.09
C GLY A 34 -23.98 -20.27 -5.57
N SER A 35 -23.52 -21.36 -4.97
CA SER A 35 -23.60 -21.58 -3.52
C SER A 35 -22.67 -20.63 -2.75
N GLU A 36 -23.25 -19.69 -2.00
CA GLU A 36 -22.49 -18.75 -1.17
C GLU A 36 -21.74 -19.45 -0.03
N THR A 37 -22.35 -20.49 0.54
CA THR A 37 -21.72 -21.28 1.61
C THR A 37 -20.51 -22.04 1.09
N ALA A 38 -20.61 -22.64 -0.10
CA ALA A 38 -19.48 -23.30 -0.73
C ALA A 38 -18.36 -22.31 -1.07
N ARG A 39 -18.72 -21.16 -1.65
CA ARG A 39 -17.78 -20.08 -1.96
C ARG A 39 -17.01 -19.62 -0.74
N LYS A 40 -17.70 -19.36 0.38
CA LYS A 40 -17.06 -18.96 1.64
C LYS A 40 -16.06 -20.00 2.12
N ARG A 41 -16.45 -21.28 2.12
CA ARG A 41 -15.57 -22.38 2.55
C ARG A 41 -14.39 -22.58 1.59
N LEU A 42 -14.60 -22.40 0.29
CA LEU A 42 -13.54 -22.43 -0.72
C LEU A 42 -12.50 -21.32 -0.47
N VAL A 43 -12.94 -20.09 -0.22
CA VAL A 43 -12.05 -18.97 0.15
C VAL A 43 -11.25 -19.33 1.40
N GLU A 44 -11.90 -19.76 2.48
CA GLU A 44 -11.21 -20.17 3.72
C GLU A 44 -10.20 -21.30 3.47
N GLY A 45 -10.57 -22.32 2.68
CA GLY A 45 -9.72 -23.45 2.35
C GLY A 45 -8.51 -23.09 1.46
N SER A 46 -8.63 -22.04 0.67
CA SER A 46 -7.58 -21.56 -0.25
C SER A 46 -6.64 -20.51 0.35
N LEU A 47 -6.87 -20.03 1.58
CA LEU A 47 -6.00 -19.03 2.22
C LEU A 47 -4.53 -19.46 2.26
N ARG A 48 -4.24 -20.73 2.60
CA ARG A 48 -2.87 -21.24 2.66
C ARG A 48 -2.19 -21.31 1.29
N GLU A 49 -2.96 -21.63 0.26
CA GLU A 49 -2.49 -21.66 -1.12
C GLU A 49 -2.17 -20.24 -1.59
N MET A 50 -3.08 -19.30 -1.36
CA MET A 50 -2.89 -17.88 -1.62
C MET A 50 -1.65 -17.33 -0.90
N THR A 51 -1.48 -17.61 0.39
CA THR A 51 -0.31 -17.13 1.14
C THR A 51 1.00 -17.65 0.53
N ARG A 52 1.04 -18.89 0.02
CA ARG A 52 2.24 -19.41 -0.68
C ARG A 52 2.52 -18.69 -2.00
N LEU A 53 1.48 -18.28 -2.73
CA LEU A 53 1.64 -17.56 -4.00
C LEU A 53 2.30 -16.19 -3.79
N ILE A 54 2.01 -15.51 -2.67
CA ILE A 54 2.57 -14.19 -2.41
C ILE A 54 3.96 -14.21 -1.78
N GLU A 55 4.47 -15.37 -1.34
CA GLU A 55 5.77 -15.45 -0.67
C GLU A 55 6.94 -14.99 -1.56
N GLU A 56 6.81 -15.14 -2.89
CA GLU A 56 7.84 -14.65 -3.82
C GLU A 56 7.96 -13.11 -3.85
N PHE A 57 7.04 -12.40 -3.20
CA PHE A 57 7.02 -10.93 -3.11
C PHE A 57 7.44 -10.38 -1.74
N ARG A 58 7.81 -11.23 -0.77
CA ARG A 58 8.09 -10.86 0.64
C ARG A 58 9.13 -9.74 0.83
N ASP A 59 10.13 -9.66 -0.04
CA ASP A 59 11.26 -8.73 0.09
C ASP A 59 11.13 -7.50 -0.84
N ARG A 60 9.90 -7.14 -1.21
CA ARG A 60 9.61 -5.96 -2.04
C ARG A 60 9.30 -4.73 -1.18
N GLU A 61 9.07 -3.61 -1.86
CA GLU A 61 8.81 -2.30 -1.24
C GLU A 61 7.46 -2.24 -0.49
N LEU A 62 6.57 -3.21 -0.74
CA LEU A 62 5.26 -3.29 -0.11
C LEU A 62 5.29 -4.24 1.11
N PRO A 63 4.78 -3.82 2.29
CA PRO A 63 4.71 -4.66 3.48
C PRO A 63 3.93 -5.97 3.25
N MET A 64 4.31 -7.03 3.97
CA MET A 64 3.64 -8.34 3.85
C MET A 64 2.15 -8.28 4.23
N SER A 65 1.75 -7.43 5.18
CA SER A 65 0.34 -7.21 5.52
C SER A 65 -0.48 -6.75 4.32
N ASP A 66 0.10 -5.90 3.49
CA ASP A 66 -0.57 -5.26 2.38
C ASP A 66 -0.63 -6.22 1.19
N LEU A 67 0.46 -6.97 0.95
CA LEU A 67 0.46 -8.11 0.01
C LEU A 67 -0.65 -9.13 0.35
N ILE A 68 -0.83 -9.45 1.64
CA ILE A 68 -1.89 -10.35 2.11
C ILE A 68 -3.27 -9.74 1.87
N GLN A 69 -3.45 -8.45 2.13
CA GLN A 69 -4.73 -7.78 1.92
C GLN A 69 -5.14 -7.82 0.44
N GLU A 70 -4.21 -7.48 -0.47
CA GLU A 70 -4.47 -7.49 -1.91
C GLU A 70 -4.77 -8.90 -2.42
N ALA A 71 -4.00 -9.89 -1.97
CA ALA A 71 -4.20 -11.27 -2.35
C ALA A 71 -5.49 -11.89 -1.77
N ASN A 72 -5.89 -11.51 -0.55
CA ASN A 72 -7.17 -11.89 0.03
C ASN A 72 -8.33 -11.31 -0.80
N THR A 73 -8.23 -10.06 -1.23
CA THR A 73 -9.23 -9.42 -2.08
C THR A 73 -9.33 -10.15 -3.43
N ALA A 74 -8.18 -10.45 -4.05
CA ALA A 74 -8.13 -11.21 -5.29
C ALA A 74 -8.72 -12.62 -5.16
N LEU A 75 -8.44 -13.33 -4.07
CA LEU A 75 -9.02 -14.64 -3.76
C LEU A 75 -10.54 -14.56 -3.63
N MET A 76 -11.06 -13.57 -2.90
CA MET A 76 -12.51 -13.39 -2.76
C MET A 76 -13.19 -13.12 -4.11
N LEU A 77 -12.59 -12.24 -4.93
CA LEU A 77 -13.11 -11.93 -6.27
C LEU A 77 -13.04 -13.14 -7.20
N ALA A 78 -11.92 -13.87 -7.20
CA ALA A 78 -11.78 -15.11 -7.97
C ALA A 78 -12.88 -16.11 -7.61
N ALA A 79 -13.19 -16.27 -6.33
CA ALA A 79 -14.25 -17.17 -5.87
C ALA A 79 -15.66 -16.69 -6.26
N VAL A 80 -15.88 -15.37 -6.37
CA VAL A 80 -17.14 -14.78 -6.85
C VAL A 80 -17.31 -14.97 -8.36
N GLU A 81 -16.23 -14.86 -9.12
CA GLU A 81 -16.23 -14.98 -10.59
C GLU A 81 -16.15 -16.43 -11.07
N TYR A 82 -15.90 -17.40 -10.18
CA TYR A 82 -15.69 -18.79 -10.56
C TYR A 82 -16.96 -19.45 -11.11
N ASP A 83 -16.89 -19.87 -12.37
CA ASP A 83 -17.98 -20.50 -13.13
C ASP A 83 -17.72 -21.98 -13.46
N GLY A 84 -16.56 -22.51 -13.08
CA GLY A 84 -16.16 -23.90 -13.36
C GLY A 84 -15.58 -24.14 -14.75
N GLU A 85 -15.44 -23.13 -15.60
CA GLU A 85 -14.84 -23.30 -16.94
C GLU A 85 -13.31 -23.44 -16.88
N ARG A 86 -12.68 -22.73 -15.93
CA ARG A 86 -11.24 -22.70 -15.72
C ARG A 86 -10.82 -23.58 -14.55
N ASP A 87 -9.59 -24.08 -14.59
CA ASP A 87 -8.97 -24.69 -13.42
C ASP A 87 -8.80 -23.63 -12.32
N TRP A 88 -9.20 -23.98 -11.09
CA TRP A 88 -9.23 -23.05 -9.96
C TRP A 88 -7.82 -22.59 -9.56
N ASP A 89 -6.82 -23.48 -9.61
CA ASP A 89 -5.48 -23.18 -9.11
C ASP A 89 -4.75 -22.28 -10.10
N GLU A 90 -4.98 -22.49 -11.40
CA GLU A 90 -4.53 -21.57 -12.46
C GLU A 90 -5.19 -20.19 -12.36
N LEU A 91 -6.53 -20.15 -12.19
CA LEU A 91 -7.27 -18.89 -12.03
C LEU A 91 -6.81 -18.11 -10.81
N LEU A 92 -6.72 -18.78 -9.65
CA LEU A 92 -6.33 -18.16 -8.39
C LEU A 92 -4.92 -17.58 -8.49
N LYS A 93 -3.98 -18.34 -9.05
CA LYS A 93 -2.61 -17.89 -9.27
C LYS A 93 -2.55 -16.63 -10.13
N GLU A 94 -3.25 -16.60 -11.26
CA GLU A 94 -3.29 -15.42 -12.12
C GLU A 94 -3.85 -14.20 -11.39
N ARG A 95 -5.00 -14.35 -10.72
CA ARG A 95 -5.67 -13.25 -10.01
C ARG A 95 -4.83 -12.67 -8.88
N VAL A 96 -4.22 -13.54 -8.05
CA VAL A 96 -3.35 -13.09 -6.95
C VAL A 96 -2.11 -12.38 -7.49
N HIS A 97 -1.48 -12.92 -8.54
CA HIS A 97 -0.29 -12.29 -9.11
C HIS A 97 -0.61 -10.95 -9.79
N GLU A 98 -1.77 -10.84 -10.45
CA GLU A 98 -2.23 -9.58 -11.06
C GLU A 98 -2.43 -8.50 -9.99
N ALA A 99 -3.18 -8.80 -8.93
CA ALA A 99 -3.46 -7.86 -7.84
C ALA A 99 -2.19 -7.39 -7.13
N VAL A 100 -1.31 -8.32 -6.75
CA VAL A 100 -0.06 -7.99 -6.07
C VAL A 100 0.86 -7.14 -6.94
N LYS A 101 0.97 -7.43 -8.25
CA LYS A 101 1.78 -6.62 -9.17
C LYS A 101 1.24 -5.21 -9.32
N LEU A 102 -0.08 -5.07 -9.41
CA LEU A 102 -0.72 -3.76 -9.51
C LEU A 102 -0.43 -2.93 -8.25
N ALA A 103 -0.59 -3.52 -7.06
CA ALA A 103 -0.31 -2.84 -5.81
C ALA A 103 1.17 -2.41 -5.68
N LEU A 104 2.11 -3.25 -6.13
CA LEU A 104 3.52 -2.89 -6.18
C LEU A 104 3.80 -1.73 -7.16
N GLU A 105 3.12 -1.70 -8.30
CA GLU A 105 3.23 -0.60 -9.27
C GLU A 105 2.66 0.70 -8.70
N GLU A 106 1.51 0.65 -8.05
CA GLU A 106 0.89 1.80 -7.38
C GLU A 106 1.79 2.36 -6.27
N GLN A 107 2.35 1.49 -5.42
CA GLN A 107 3.30 1.89 -4.37
C GLN A 107 4.56 2.55 -4.95
N SER A 108 5.10 1.99 -6.04
CA SER A 108 6.27 2.55 -6.72
C SER A 108 5.98 3.93 -7.30
N GLN A 109 4.82 4.11 -7.94
CA GLN A 109 4.38 5.41 -8.46
C GLN A 109 4.17 6.44 -7.34
N GLU A 110 3.60 6.03 -6.20
CA GLU A 110 3.44 6.90 -5.04
C GLU A 110 4.80 7.39 -4.52
N LEU A 111 5.76 6.49 -4.34
CA LEU A 111 7.13 6.84 -3.90
C LEU A 111 7.81 7.81 -4.88
N GLU A 112 7.68 7.60 -6.19
CA GLU A 112 8.23 8.53 -7.19
C GLU A 112 7.61 9.93 -7.10
N ILE A 113 6.31 10.02 -6.85
CA ILE A 113 5.62 11.29 -6.64
C ILE A 113 6.14 11.97 -5.36
N GLU A 114 6.25 11.22 -4.26
CA GLU A 114 6.78 11.72 -3.00
C GLU A 114 8.21 12.27 -3.13
N GLU A 115 9.10 11.53 -3.81
CA GLU A 115 10.48 11.96 -4.06
C GLU A 115 10.52 13.26 -4.88
N ASN A 116 9.69 13.36 -5.94
CA ASN A 116 9.59 14.56 -6.75
C ASN A 116 9.10 15.75 -5.92
N MET A 117 8.06 15.55 -5.10
CA MET A 117 7.52 16.60 -4.22
C MET A 117 8.55 17.04 -3.19
N ALA A 118 9.27 16.12 -2.56
CA ALA A 118 10.34 16.43 -1.62
C ALA A 118 11.46 17.26 -2.28
N ALA A 119 11.87 16.89 -3.50
CA ALA A 119 12.83 17.67 -4.28
C ALA A 119 12.33 19.10 -4.55
N ARG A 120 11.06 19.26 -4.96
CA ARG A 120 10.45 20.59 -5.19
C ARG A 120 10.38 21.42 -3.91
N VAL A 121 10.04 20.83 -2.77
CA VAL A 121 10.03 21.49 -1.46
C VAL A 121 11.43 22.00 -1.08
N ASN A 122 12.47 21.19 -1.27
CA ASN A 122 13.85 21.61 -1.00
C ASN A 122 14.29 22.79 -1.89
N VAL A 123 13.91 22.78 -3.16
CA VAL A 123 14.15 23.92 -4.07
C VAL A 123 13.41 25.15 -3.58
N LEU A 124 12.15 25.04 -3.17
CA LEU A 124 11.37 26.15 -2.62
C LEU A 124 12.05 26.76 -1.39
N GLN A 125 12.47 25.95 -0.42
CA GLN A 125 13.17 26.44 0.78
C GLN A 125 14.47 27.17 0.43
N THR A 126 15.23 26.64 -0.53
CA THR A 126 16.47 27.27 -1.02
C THR A 126 16.20 28.61 -1.68
N VAL A 127 15.24 28.66 -2.61
CA VAL A 127 14.85 29.89 -3.32
C VAL A 127 14.33 30.94 -2.35
N SER A 128 13.45 30.54 -1.42
CA SER A 128 12.91 31.43 -0.39
C SER A 128 14.01 32.04 0.48
N GLY A 129 14.99 31.25 0.94
CA GLY A 129 16.12 31.74 1.71
C GLY A 129 17.03 32.71 0.93
N VAL A 130 17.29 32.42 -0.35
CA VAL A 130 18.06 33.32 -1.23
C VAL A 130 17.32 34.65 -1.41
N MET A 131 16.03 34.60 -1.76
CA MET A 131 15.22 35.81 -1.97
C MET A 131 15.07 36.62 -0.69
N ALA A 132 14.93 35.95 0.47
CA ALA A 132 14.83 36.65 1.74
C ALA A 132 16.08 37.48 2.04
N LYS A 133 17.25 36.95 1.70
CA LYS A 133 18.54 37.66 1.82
C LYS A 133 18.65 38.81 0.80
N GLU A 134 18.20 38.60 -0.43
CA GLU A 134 18.24 39.63 -1.49
C GLU A 134 17.28 40.80 -1.22
N LEU A 135 16.07 40.51 -0.71
CA LEU A 135 15.02 41.50 -0.44
C LEU A 135 15.12 42.13 0.96
N GLY A 136 15.86 41.50 1.89
CA GLY A 136 15.91 41.90 3.30
C GLY A 136 14.61 41.65 4.07
N ARG A 137 13.70 40.85 3.51
CA ARG A 137 12.42 40.40 4.08
C ARG A 137 12.02 39.08 3.44
N GLU A 138 11.09 38.34 4.04
CA GLU A 138 10.53 37.16 3.40
C GLU A 138 9.90 37.48 2.03
N ALA A 139 10.10 36.57 1.07
CA ALA A 139 9.51 36.67 -0.25
C ALA A 139 8.01 36.42 -0.19
N THR A 140 7.24 37.18 -0.95
CA THR A 140 5.80 36.96 -1.09
C THR A 140 5.51 35.76 -1.99
N LEU A 141 4.28 35.24 -1.92
CA LEU A 141 3.84 34.11 -2.74
C LEU A 141 4.00 34.38 -4.25
N GLU A 142 3.68 35.60 -4.69
CA GLU A 142 3.82 36.04 -6.08
C GLU A 142 5.29 36.08 -6.52
N GLU A 143 6.17 36.64 -5.69
CA GLU A 143 7.61 36.71 -5.97
C GLU A 143 8.25 35.31 -6.07
N LEU A 144 7.84 34.38 -5.19
CA LEU A 144 8.29 32.99 -5.24
C LEU A 144 7.79 32.28 -6.50
N ALA A 145 6.51 32.45 -6.85
CA ALA A 145 5.89 31.89 -8.04
C ALA A 145 6.62 32.33 -9.31
N ASP A 146 6.89 33.63 -9.44
CA ASP A 146 7.64 34.21 -10.56
C ASP A 146 9.07 33.67 -10.62
N ARG A 147 9.76 33.57 -9.48
CA ARG A 147 11.14 33.08 -9.42
C ARG A 147 11.26 31.60 -9.77
N MET A 148 10.31 30.79 -9.30
CA MET A 148 10.24 29.35 -9.50
C MET A 148 9.55 28.95 -10.81
N LYS A 149 8.96 29.91 -11.53
CA LYS A 149 8.22 29.71 -12.79
C LYS A 149 7.09 28.69 -12.66
N MET A 150 6.32 28.81 -11.59
CA MET A 150 5.14 27.99 -11.32
C MET A 150 4.01 28.87 -10.79
N SER A 151 2.80 28.33 -10.71
CA SER A 151 1.65 29.09 -10.22
C SER A 151 1.75 29.38 -8.72
N GLN A 152 1.09 30.44 -8.25
CA GLN A 152 0.99 30.73 -6.81
C GLN A 152 0.30 29.59 -6.04
N GLU A 153 -0.61 28.86 -6.68
CA GLU A 153 -1.28 27.68 -6.11
C GLU A 153 -0.27 26.55 -5.86
N GLU A 154 0.55 26.21 -6.85
CA GLU A 154 1.61 25.19 -6.68
C GLU A 154 2.63 25.57 -5.59
N VAL A 155 3.04 26.84 -5.52
CA VAL A 155 3.94 27.30 -4.45
C VAL A 155 3.27 27.14 -3.09
N LYS A 156 1.98 27.49 -2.99
CA LYS A 156 1.21 27.37 -1.76
C LYS A 156 1.08 25.92 -1.30
N ASP A 157 0.85 25.00 -2.22
CA ASP A 157 0.79 23.55 -1.91
C ASP A 157 2.15 23.03 -1.43
N LEU A 158 3.25 23.41 -2.10
CA LEU A 158 4.60 23.07 -1.65
C LEU A 158 4.93 23.65 -0.27
N MET A 159 4.49 24.88 0.04
CA MET A 159 4.65 25.48 1.37
C MET A 159 3.89 24.70 2.44
N LYS A 160 2.68 24.21 2.12
CA LYS A 160 1.88 23.38 3.03
C LYS A 160 2.58 22.05 3.30
N LEU A 161 3.04 21.36 2.25
CA LEU A 161 3.79 20.11 2.38
C LEU A 161 5.07 20.30 3.21
N ALA A 162 5.79 21.40 3.01
CA ALA A 162 6.97 21.73 3.80
C ALA A 162 6.64 21.92 5.29
N LEU A 163 5.49 22.52 5.61
CA LEU A 163 5.03 22.68 6.99
C LEU A 163 4.63 21.34 7.60
N ASP A 164 3.87 20.53 6.87
CA ASP A 164 3.42 19.22 7.33
C ASP A 164 4.64 18.33 7.67
N ALA A 165 5.69 18.34 6.83
CA ALA A 165 6.95 17.63 7.07
C ALA A 165 7.66 18.07 8.37
N LEU A 166 7.63 19.38 8.69
CA LEU A 166 8.18 19.90 9.94
C LEU A 166 7.34 19.49 11.15
N THR A 167 6.02 19.46 11.02
CA THR A 167 5.13 19.03 12.12
C THR A 167 5.28 17.56 12.45
N VAL A 168 5.37 16.68 11.43
CA VAL A 168 5.60 15.23 11.63
C VAL A 168 6.97 14.97 12.25
N SER A 169 7.99 15.74 11.85
CA SER A 169 9.34 15.66 12.46
C SER A 169 9.40 16.22 13.89
N GLY A 170 8.46 17.11 14.27
CA GLY A 170 8.43 17.79 15.56
C GLY A 170 7.92 16.95 16.74
N GLU A 171 7.19 15.86 16.47
CA GLU A 171 6.67 14.96 17.51
C GLU A 171 7.75 14.05 18.13
N GLY A 172 8.97 14.03 17.57
CA GLY A 172 10.12 13.24 18.05
C GLY A 172 11.15 13.98 18.92
N ALA A 173 11.02 15.30 19.15
CA ALA A 173 12.10 16.12 19.73
C ALA A 173 11.87 16.63 21.16
N VAL A 174 10.89 16.09 21.92
CA VAL A 174 10.60 16.54 23.30
C VAL A 174 10.85 15.43 24.33
N ALA A 175 12.12 15.02 24.50
CA ALA A 175 12.54 14.35 25.74
C ALA A 175 14.06 14.33 25.91
N LYS A 176 14.61 15.37 26.54
CA LYS A 176 15.61 15.32 27.64
C LYS A 176 16.25 16.69 27.80
N GLY A 177 15.62 17.55 28.60
CA GLY A 177 16.35 18.57 29.33
C GLY A 177 17.15 17.89 30.46
N PRO A 178 18.40 18.30 30.73
CA PRO A 178 19.19 17.71 31.79
C PRO A 178 18.59 18.11 33.15
N SER A 179 18.25 17.12 33.97
CA SER A 179 17.99 17.34 35.39
C SER A 179 19.33 17.58 36.08
N ASP A 180 19.51 18.78 36.64
CA ASP A 180 20.45 19.04 37.74
C ASP A 180 20.03 18.29 39.01
#